data_AF-A0A944WHJ8-F1
#
_entry.id   AF-A0A944WHJ8-F1
#
_cell.length_a   1.000
_cell.length_b   1.000
_cell.length_c   1.000
_cell.angle_alpha   90.00
_cell.angle_beta   90.00
_cell.angle_gamma   90.00
#
_symmetry.space_group_name_H-M   'P 1'
#
loop_
_entity.id
_entity.type
_entity.pdbx_description
1 polymer ?
#
loop_
_entity_poly.entity_id
_entity_poly.type
_entity_poly.pdbx_seq_one_letter_code
_entity_poly.pdbx_strand_id
1 'polypeptide(L)' 'HLGVYLFKRDFLLRFDKWAQSPLEQTEQLEQLRILENGETLLCVEAENDGVGVDVPQDVAIAEKLMKKQRL' A
#
# COMPACT_ATOMS: atom_id res chain seq x y z
N HIS A 1 6.48 -4.70 -2.71
CA HIS A 1 5.93 -3.38 -2.33
C HIS A 1 4.95 -3.63 -1.20
N LEU A 2 5.06 -2.89 -0.09
CA LEU A 2 4.09 -2.95 0.99
C LEU A 2 2.95 -1.99 0.68
N GLY A 3 1.70 -2.44 0.79
CA GLY A 3 0.49 -1.65 0.50
C GLY A 3 0.19 -0.56 1.53
N VAL A 4 1.23 0.11 2.04
CA VAL A 4 1.15 1.21 3.00
C VAL A 4 1.55 2.48 2.27
N TYR A 5 0.65 3.47 2.31
CA TYR A 5 0.85 4.73 1.62
C TYR A 5 0.57 5.91 2.55
N LEU A 6 1.33 6.98 2.36
CA LEU A 6 1.10 8.26 3.02
C LEU A 6 0.79 9.31 1.96
N PHE A 7 -0.41 9.87 2.02
CA PHE A 7 -0.84 10.92 1.10
C PHE A 7 -1.26 12.17 1.84
N LYS A 8 -1.02 13.33 1.22
CA LYS A 8 -1.67 14.57 1.62
C LYS A 8 -3.15 14.49 1.26
N ARG A 9 -4.03 15.00 2.13
CA ARG A 9 -5.48 15.06 1.87
C ARG A 9 -5.81 15.65 0.50
N ASP A 10 -5.24 16.80 0.17
CA ASP A 10 -5.57 17.50 -1.07
C ASP A 10 -5.05 16.77 -2.32
N PHE A 11 -3.99 15.95 -2.17
CA PHE A 11 -3.56 15.03 -3.23
C PHE A 11 -4.62 13.95 -3.46
N LEU A 12 -5.10 13.28 -2.41
CA LEU A 12 -6.12 12.23 -2.52
C LEU A 12 -7.40 12.73 -3.22
N LEU A 13 -7.83 13.94 -2.87
CA LEU A 13 -9.03 14.54 -3.49
C LEU A 13 -8.86 14.84 -4.98
N ARG A 14 -7.63 15.17 -5.43
CA ARG A 14 -7.32 15.32 -6.87
C ARG A 14 -7.19 13.97 -7.55
N PHE A 15 -6.49 13.03 -6.91
CA PHE A 15 -6.20 11.70 -7.43
C PHE A 15 -7.48 10.91 -7.75
N ASP A 16 -8.49 10.99 -6.89
CA ASP A 16 -9.83 10.41 -7.10
C ASP A 16 -10.49 10.85 -8.41
N LYS A 17 -10.12 12.01 -8.96
CA LYS A 17 -10.70 12.54 -10.20
C LYS A 17 -9.96 12.09 -11.46
N TRP A 18 -8.86 11.36 -11.33
CA TRP A 18 -8.09 10.91 -12.48
C TRP A 18 -8.66 9.62 -13.07
N ALA A 19 -8.79 9.59 -14.39
CA ALA A 19 -9.09 8.35 -15.10
C ALA A 19 -7.96 7.34 -14.89
N GLN A 20 -8.30 6.05 -14.90
CA GLN A 20 -7.30 5.00 -14.84
C GLN A 20 -6.35 5.11 -16.04
N SER A 21 -5.06 5.04 -15.77
CA SER A 21 -4.04 5.17 -16.81
C SER A 21 -3.79 3.84 -17.53
N PRO A 22 -3.18 3.84 -18.74
CA PRO A 22 -2.92 2.61 -19.48
C PRO A 22 -2.11 1.57 -18.70
N LEU A 23 -1.09 1.99 -17.93
CA LEU A 23 -0.29 1.05 -17.14
C LEU A 23 -1.05 0.55 -15.92
N GLU A 24 -1.85 1.40 -15.26
CA GLU A 24 -2.73 0.94 -14.18
C GLU A 24 -3.66 -0.18 -14.67
N GLN A 25 -4.31 0.00 -15.82
CA GLN A 25 -5.22 -1.00 -16.38
C GLN A 25 -4.50 -2.30 -16.77
N THR A 26 -3.28 -2.18 -17.29
CA THR A 26 -2.50 -3.33 -17.77
C THR A 26 -1.93 -4.15 -16.62
N GLU A 27 -1.37 -3.49 -15.61
CA GLU A 27 -0.67 -4.13 -14.49
C GLU A 27 -1.56 -4.32 -13.25
N GLN A 28 -2.74 -3.70 -13.23
CA GLN A 28 -3.65 -3.64 -12.07
C GLN A 28 -2.97 -3.02 -10.84
N LEU A 29 -2.18 -1.97 -11.07
CA LEU A 29 -1.41 -1.25 -10.05
C LEU A 29 -1.76 0.24 -10.01
N GLU A 30 -2.54 0.64 -9.00
CA GLU A 30 -3.07 2.00 -8.85
C GLU A 30 -1.98 3.07 -8.77
N GLN A 31 -0.83 2.75 -8.16
CA GLN A 31 0.28 3.69 -8.03
C GLN A 31 0.91 4.08 -9.39
N LEU A 32 0.69 3.32 -10.46
CA LEU A 32 1.18 3.69 -11.79
C LEU A 32 0.45 4.91 -12.36
N ARG A 33 -0.83 5.11 -12.01
CA ARG A 33 -1.57 6.33 -12.37
C ARG A 33 -0.92 7.58 -11.83
N ILE A 34 -0.29 7.51 -10.66
CA ILE A 34 0.46 8.61 -10.06
C ILE A 34 1.65 8.97 -10.94
N LEU A 35 2.43 7.95 -11.35
CA LEU A 35 3.62 8.13 -12.18
C LEU A 35 3.27 8.61 -13.60
N GLU A 36 2.22 8.08 -14.21
CA GLU A 36 1.79 8.47 -15.57
C GLU A 36 1.20 9.89 -15.61
N ASN A 37 0.70 10.42 -14.49
CA ASN A 37 0.28 11.82 -14.36
C ASN A 37 1.46 12.76 -14.00
N GLY A 38 2.70 12.28 -14.01
CA GLY A 38 3.91 13.07 -13.80
C GLY A 38 4.19 13.43 -12.34
N GLU A 39 3.46 12.85 -11.38
CA GLU A 39 3.75 13.00 -9.96
C GLU A 39 4.88 12.03 -9.54
N THR A 40 5.48 12.30 -8.38
CA THR A 40 6.56 11.47 -7.82
C THR A 40 6.09 10.66 -6.62
N LEU A 41 6.64 9.45 -6.49
CA LEU A 41 6.45 8.59 -5.33
C LEU A 41 7.78 8.39 -4.63
N LEU A 42 7.83 8.72 -3.35
CA LEU A 42 8.96 8.35 -2.49
C LEU A 42 8.72 6.93 -1.96
N CYS A 43 9.62 6.01 -2.29
CA CYS A 43 9.66 4.68 -1.72
C CYS A 43 10.81 4.61 -0.71
N VAL A 44 10.54 4.08 0.48
CA VAL A 44 11.53 3.89 1.54
C VAL A 44 11.55 2.42 1.96
N GLU A 45 12.70 1.95 2.44
CA GLU A 45 12.81 0.61 3.00
C GLU A 45 12.03 0.53 4.32
N ALA A 46 11.25 -0.54 4.47
CA ALA A 46 10.57 -0.84 5.73
C ALA A 46 11.44 -1.79 6.56
N GLU A 47 11.42 -1.63 7.88
CA GLU A 47 12.17 -2.50 8.81
C GLU A 47 11.63 -3.94 8.84
N ASN A 48 10.35 -4.13 8.49
CA ASN A 48 9.72 -5.44 8.36
C ASN A 48 8.49 -5.36 7.43
N ASP A 49 8.04 -6.52 6.95
CA ASP A 49 6.91 -6.65 6.04
C ASP A 49 5.53 -6.64 6.74
N GLY A 50 5.51 -6.59 8.09
CA GLY A 50 4.30 -6.79 8.87
C GLY A 50 3.74 -8.23 8.78
N VAL A 51 2.50 -8.42 9.22
CA VAL A 51 1.74 -9.65 8.99
C VAL A 51 0.35 -9.30 8.48
N GLY A 52 0.00 -9.80 7.29
CA GLY A 52 -1.35 -9.80 6.77
C GLY A 52 -2.19 -10.93 7.38
N VAL A 53 -3.50 -10.71 7.49
CA VAL A 53 -4.45 -11.71 7.97
C VAL A 53 -5.56 -11.80 6.93
N ASP A 54 -5.47 -12.79 6.04
CA ASP A 54 -6.36 -12.95 4.89
C ASP A 54 -7.24 -14.20 5.01
N VAL A 55 -6.72 -15.26 5.66
CA VAL A 55 -7.45 -16.52 5.93
C VAL A 55 -7.48 -16.84 7.43
N PRO A 56 -8.44 -17.67 7.91
CA PRO A 56 -8.58 -17.95 9.35
C PRO A 56 -7.30 -18.46 10.03
N GLN A 57 -6.43 -19.15 9.29
CA GLN A 57 -5.18 -19.69 9.77
C GLN A 57 -4.14 -18.61 10.12
N ASP A 58 -4.22 -17.42 9.51
CA ASP A 58 -3.25 -16.34 9.71
C ASP A 58 -3.37 -15.71 11.10
N VAL A 59 -4.54 -15.83 11.74
CA VAL A 59 -4.79 -15.31 13.10
C VAL A 59 -3.78 -15.87 14.10
N ALA A 60 -3.49 -17.17 14.03
CA ALA A 60 -2.53 -17.79 14.94
C ALA A 60 -1.10 -17.25 14.76
N ILE A 61 -0.75 -16.84 13.54
CA ILE A 61 0.55 -16.21 13.22
C ILE A 61 0.60 -14.81 13.82
N ALA A 62 -0.43 -14.00 13.59
CA ALA A 62 -0.55 -12.65 14.15
C ALA A 62 -0.51 -12.67 15.68
N GLU A 63 -1.29 -13.51 16.33
CA GLU A 63 -1.31 -13.65 17.79
C GLU A 63 0.06 -14.03 18.37
N LYS A 64 0.78 -14.92 17.70
CA LYS A 64 2.13 -15.33 18.12
C LYS A 64 3.11 -14.16 18.04
N LEU A 65 3.03 -13.34 16.99
CA LEU A 65 3.86 -12.16 16.84
C LEU A 65 3.53 -11.10 17.89
N MET A 66 2.24 -10.83 18.13
CA MET A 66 1.80 -9.89 19.17
C MET A 66 2.31 -10.30 20.57
N LYS A 67 2.30 -11.60 20.90
CA LYS A 67 2.85 -12.12 22.17
C LYS A 67 4.37 -11.96 22.27
N LYS A 68 5.10 -12.11 21.16
CA LYS A 68 6.57 -11.94 21.10
C LYS A 68 6.99 -10.48 21.20
N GLN A 69 6.21 -9.57 20.62
CA GLN A 69 6.51 -8.13 20.54
C GLN A 69 6.01 -7.34 21.76
N ARG A 70 5.62 -8.03 22.84
CA ARG A 70 5.01 -7.42 24.04
C ARG A 70 5.70 -6.10 24.42
N LEU A 71 5.03 -5.00 24.09
CA LEU A 71 5.16 -3.67 24.70
C LEU A 71 4.93 -3.77 26.22
#